data_AF-A0A0F7ZRF2-F1
#
_entry.id   AF-A0A0F7ZRF2-F1
#
_cell.length_a   1.000
_cell.length_b   1.000
_cell.length_c   1.000
_cell.angle_alpha   90.00
_cell.angle_beta   90.00
_cell.angle_gamma   90.00
#
_symmetry.space_group_name_H-M   'P 1'
#
loop_
_entity.id
_entity.type
_entity.pdbx_description
1 polymer ?
#
loop_
_entity_poly.entity_id
_entity_poly.type
_entity_poly.pdbx_seq_one_letter_code
_entity_poly.pdbx_strand_id
1 'polypeptide(L)'
;MDQQSESPRLQQQWMDQRIQEVMGATLSPLQDQLALVMEQLGRAQPHNARDSPLPQGTRDLGESTHGFDTPFSKNCGSTARKPLPNPPKYDGLRKTYAAWARQMRDKLELDAHYFNGNRELWYLINSCLGEKPQQVVATFYAAGGPGGTYDPHEFMRYLDRTYQDSNIQSRAAATLRTMRQREDQTLASFLPRFEQALAEAGGAEWPDNAKVVFLENAINRKLQESLVTAILPDDYQGWLTRLQEIAGRLERLKSGKQSPSTEQSPPELPKDKVKRRREDSDGDVPMTDVNRAGREKNERRNIDLKHRDKRRCFRCGRTDHVIADCPAKVVFPDEIKKNRPTTSRVKQPDRCDDSESTATSSEDDEPTGKE
;
A
#
# COMPACT_ATOMS: atom_id res chain seq x y z
N MET A 1 -45.43 -13.31 53.84
CA MET A 1 -44.18 -13.08 54.61
C MET A 1 -43.11 -12.75 53.59
N ASP A 2 -42.87 -11.47 53.33
CA ASP A 2 -42.28 -11.04 52.06
C ASP A 2 -41.12 -10.06 52.31
N GLN A 3 -39.96 -10.60 52.68
CA GLN A 3 -38.71 -9.87 52.90
C GLN A 3 -37.51 -10.69 52.37
N GLN A 4 -37.28 -10.68 51.05
CA GLN A 4 -36.06 -11.28 50.48
C GLN A 4 -35.63 -10.78 49.09
N SER A 5 -36.31 -9.80 48.49
CA SER A 5 -36.09 -9.35 47.10
C SER A 5 -35.31 -8.03 46.95
N GLU A 6 -35.09 -7.27 48.02
CA GLU A 6 -34.52 -5.91 47.94
C GLU A 6 -32.98 -5.87 47.88
N SER A 7 -32.32 -6.82 48.55
CA SER A 7 -30.85 -6.87 48.73
C SER A 7 -30.02 -6.65 47.44
N PRO A 8 -30.22 -7.38 46.32
CA PRO A 8 -29.38 -7.22 45.14
C PRO A 8 -29.57 -5.87 44.43
N ARG A 9 -30.74 -5.24 44.54
CA ARG A 9 -31.00 -3.92 43.93
C ARG A 9 -30.27 -2.80 44.65
N LEU A 10 -30.22 -2.84 45.97
CA LEU A 10 -29.46 -1.88 46.78
C LEU A 10 -27.95 -2.00 46.50
N GLN A 11 -27.46 -3.23 46.34
CA GLN A 11 -26.05 -3.47 45.98
C GLN A 11 -25.73 -2.96 44.56
N GLN A 12 -26.62 -3.16 43.60
CA GLN A 12 -26.49 -2.60 42.24
C GLN A 12 -26.41 -1.07 42.27
N GLN A 13 -27.38 -0.42 42.93
CA GLN A 13 -27.43 1.05 43.04
C GLN A 13 -26.20 1.65 43.71
N TRP A 14 -25.64 1.00 44.75
CA TRP A 14 -24.40 1.44 45.39
C TRP A 14 -23.17 1.34 44.47
N MET A 15 -23.10 0.30 43.63
CA MET A 15 -22.03 0.19 42.62
C MET A 15 -22.17 1.26 41.54
N ASP A 16 -23.38 1.47 41.01
CA ASP A 16 -23.65 2.47 39.98
C ASP A 16 -23.37 3.90 40.48
N GLN A 17 -23.80 4.23 41.72
CA GLN A 17 -23.50 5.51 42.36
C GLN A 17 -21.99 5.74 42.51
N ARG A 18 -21.24 4.72 42.94
CA ARG A 18 -19.78 4.81 43.13
C ARG A 18 -19.01 4.91 41.81
N ILE A 19 -19.51 4.29 40.73
CA ILE A 19 -19.00 4.50 39.38
C ILE A 19 -19.22 5.95 38.95
N GLN A 20 -20.42 6.50 39.22
CA GLN A 20 -20.78 7.87 38.85
C GLN A 20 -19.98 8.93 39.63
N GLU A 21 -19.67 8.69 40.92
CA GLU A 21 -18.74 9.51 41.71
C GLU A 21 -17.32 9.51 41.13
N VAL A 22 -16.78 8.35 40.78
CA VAL A 22 -15.43 8.23 40.19
C VAL A 22 -15.37 8.88 38.80
N MET A 23 -16.44 8.76 38.00
CA MET A 23 -16.56 9.48 36.73
C MET A 23 -16.61 11.00 36.93
N GLY A 24 -17.40 11.50 37.90
CA GLY A 24 -17.44 12.93 38.22
C GLY A 24 -16.09 13.49 38.66
N ALA A 25 -15.42 12.78 39.58
CA ALA A 25 -14.11 13.16 40.11
C ALA A 25 -12.98 13.15 39.08
N THR A 26 -13.10 12.35 38.00
CA THR A 26 -12.10 12.28 36.92
C THR A 26 -12.42 13.19 35.74
N LEU A 27 -13.70 13.47 35.47
CA LEU A 27 -14.12 14.32 34.35
C LEU A 27 -14.17 15.81 34.70
N SER A 28 -14.58 16.20 35.92
CA SER A 28 -14.65 17.64 36.28
C SER A 28 -13.32 18.37 36.06
N PRO A 29 -12.16 17.87 36.54
CA PRO A 29 -10.88 18.58 36.37
C PRO A 29 -10.49 18.76 34.90
N LEU A 30 -10.86 17.83 34.02
CA LEU A 30 -10.65 17.94 32.58
C LEU A 30 -11.63 18.94 31.93
N GLN A 31 -12.86 19.02 32.43
CA GLN A 31 -13.88 19.95 31.96
C GLN A 31 -13.55 21.39 32.37
N ASP A 32 -13.05 21.58 33.60
CA ASP A 32 -12.52 22.84 34.11
C ASP A 32 -11.24 23.26 33.35
N GLN A 33 -10.35 22.31 33.04
CA GLN A 33 -9.16 22.58 32.22
C GLN A 33 -9.53 23.00 30.78
N LEU A 34 -10.56 22.39 30.18
CA LEU A 34 -11.07 22.79 28.87
C LEU A 34 -11.71 24.19 28.92
N ALA A 35 -12.44 24.53 29.98
CA ALA A 35 -12.99 25.88 30.17
C ALA A 35 -11.89 26.94 30.25
N LEU A 36 -10.82 26.68 31.02
CA LEU A 36 -9.66 27.57 31.13
C LEU A 36 -8.92 27.75 29.78
N VAL A 37 -8.78 26.70 28.98
CA VAL A 37 -8.18 26.79 27.63
C VAL A 37 -9.07 27.61 26.68
N MET A 38 -10.40 27.46 26.75
CA MET A 38 -11.32 28.30 25.97
C MET A 38 -11.27 29.78 26.39
N GLU A 39 -11.15 30.09 27.69
CA GLU A 39 -11.03 31.50 28.11
C GLU A 39 -9.67 32.11 27.72
N GLN A 40 -8.57 31.35 27.77
CA GLN A 40 -7.27 31.80 27.25
C GLN A 40 -7.34 32.14 25.75
N LEU A 41 -7.99 31.30 24.94
CA LEU A 41 -8.23 31.58 23.52
C LEU A 41 -9.15 32.79 23.32
N GLY A 42 -10.16 32.97 24.17
CA GLY A 42 -11.06 34.14 24.13
C GLY A 42 -10.37 35.48 24.43
N ARG A 43 -9.30 35.49 25.23
CA ARG A 43 -8.50 36.70 25.52
C ARG A 43 -7.43 37.02 24.46
N ALA A 44 -7.15 36.11 23.54
CA ALA A 44 -6.07 36.24 22.55
C ALA A 44 -6.44 37.03 21.27
N GLN A 45 -7.39 37.98 21.35
CA GLN A 45 -7.79 38.81 20.21
C GLN A 45 -7.05 40.17 20.21
N PRO A 46 -6.14 40.43 19.24
CA PRO A 46 -5.33 41.64 19.21
C PRO A 46 -6.17 42.88 18.82
N HIS A 47 -6.21 43.85 19.71
CA HIS A 47 -6.98 45.09 19.60
C HIS A 47 -6.17 46.14 18.83
N ASN A 48 -6.25 46.11 17.49
CA ASN A 48 -5.64 47.13 16.63
C ASN A 48 -6.57 48.34 16.49
N ALA A 49 -6.31 49.39 17.28
CA ALA A 49 -7.03 50.66 17.22
C ALA A 49 -6.17 51.78 16.62
N ARG A 50 -6.53 52.19 15.39
CA ARG A 50 -6.50 53.56 14.81
C ARG A 50 -5.20 54.41 14.77
N ASP A 51 -5.22 55.28 13.74
CA ASP A 51 -4.39 56.47 13.50
C ASP A 51 -2.89 56.19 13.23
N SER A 52 -2.17 56.95 12.39
CA SER A 52 -2.41 58.30 11.82
C SER A 52 -1.95 58.40 10.32
N PRO A 53 -1.73 59.56 9.64
CA PRO A 53 -2.39 59.77 8.34
C PRO A 53 -1.50 60.02 7.09
N LEU A 54 -2.18 60.19 5.95
CA LEU A 54 -1.66 60.62 4.63
C LEU A 54 -0.97 62.00 4.64
N PRO A 55 -0.15 62.25 3.61
CA PRO A 55 -0.31 63.45 2.77
C PRO A 55 -0.54 63.11 1.27
N GLN A 56 -1.06 64.08 0.51
CA GLN A 56 -1.32 63.98 -0.95
C GLN A 56 -0.57 65.08 -1.73
N GLY A 57 -0.33 64.84 -3.03
CA GLY A 57 0.25 65.80 -3.99
C GLY A 57 1.76 65.64 -4.17
N THR A 58 2.35 65.82 -5.35
CA THR A 58 1.92 66.59 -6.53
C THR A 58 1.92 65.77 -7.85
N ARG A 59 1.78 66.43 -9.01
CA ARG A 59 1.65 65.82 -10.36
C ARG A 59 2.77 66.26 -11.32
N ASP A 60 2.88 65.51 -12.42
CA ASP A 60 3.21 65.93 -13.79
C ASP A 60 4.69 66.04 -14.29
N LEU A 61 4.83 65.66 -15.57
CA LEU A 61 5.88 65.89 -16.60
C LEU A 61 7.29 65.22 -16.57
N GLY A 62 7.77 64.88 -17.79
CA GLY A 62 9.15 64.47 -18.16
C GLY A 62 9.40 62.95 -18.13
N GLU A 63 9.21 62.13 -19.18
CA GLU A 63 9.56 62.16 -20.62
C GLU A 63 10.88 61.42 -20.97
N SER A 64 10.79 60.60 -22.02
CA SER A 64 11.86 59.83 -22.69
C SER A 64 12.56 58.71 -21.92
N THR A 65 13.15 57.70 -22.57
CA THR A 65 12.92 57.03 -23.88
C THR A 65 13.90 55.85 -23.89
N HIS A 66 13.44 54.61 -24.07
CA HIS A 66 14.22 53.54 -24.73
C HIS A 66 13.31 52.32 -24.96
N GLY A 67 13.02 52.01 -26.22
CA GLY A 67 12.11 50.93 -26.59
C GLY A 67 12.76 49.55 -26.51
N PHE A 68 12.05 48.60 -25.93
CA PHE A 68 12.19 47.17 -26.21
C PHE A 68 10.82 46.61 -26.61
N ASP A 69 10.40 46.93 -27.83
CA ASP A 69 9.22 46.38 -28.49
C ASP A 69 9.39 44.87 -28.72
N THR A 70 9.19 44.10 -27.65
CA THR A 70 8.91 42.66 -27.75
C THR A 70 7.43 42.54 -28.02
N PRO A 71 6.98 42.17 -29.25
CA PRO A 71 5.56 42.06 -29.54
C PRO A 71 4.97 41.00 -28.62
N PHE A 72 4.03 41.40 -27.77
CA PHE A 72 3.35 40.51 -26.82
C PHE A 72 2.39 39.60 -27.58
N SER A 73 2.95 38.62 -28.27
CA SER A 73 2.25 37.76 -29.22
C SER A 73 1.14 37.02 -28.50
N LYS A 74 -0.11 37.37 -28.82
CA LYS A 74 -1.31 36.72 -28.30
C LYS A 74 -1.53 35.34 -28.93
N ASN A 75 -0.50 34.51 -28.92
CA ASN A 75 -0.62 33.06 -29.09
C ASN A 75 -1.23 32.43 -27.83
N CYS A 76 -2.42 32.90 -27.44
CA CYS A 76 -3.35 32.14 -26.62
C CYS A 76 -3.99 31.04 -27.49
N GLY A 77 -3.13 30.24 -28.12
CA GLY A 77 -3.50 29.00 -28.78
C GLY A 77 -3.73 27.96 -27.70
N SER A 78 -4.82 28.12 -26.94
CA SER A 78 -5.30 27.10 -26.03
C SER A 78 -5.72 25.89 -26.86
N THR A 79 -4.77 24.97 -27.05
CA THR A 79 -5.06 23.60 -27.47
C THR A 79 -5.92 22.98 -26.38
N ALA A 80 -7.23 23.15 -26.52
CA ALA A 80 -8.22 22.68 -25.56
C ALA A 80 -7.91 21.21 -25.28
N ARG A 81 -7.59 20.91 -24.01
CA ARG A 81 -7.19 19.56 -23.63
C ARG A 81 -8.31 18.61 -24.04
N LYS A 82 -7.96 17.36 -24.37
CA LYS A 82 -8.98 16.31 -24.43
C LYS A 82 -9.37 15.98 -22.98
N PRO A 83 -10.64 15.66 -22.70
CA PRO A 83 -11.02 15.15 -21.40
C PRO A 83 -10.11 14.00 -20.98
N LEU A 84 -9.81 13.93 -19.69
CA LEU A 84 -9.09 12.81 -19.09
C LEU A 84 -9.82 11.48 -19.39
N PRO A 85 -9.09 10.36 -19.49
CA PRO A 85 -9.74 9.05 -19.56
C PRO A 85 -10.60 8.84 -18.31
N ASN A 86 -11.79 8.26 -18.49
CA ASN A 86 -12.65 7.90 -17.36
C ASN A 86 -11.93 6.88 -16.44
N PRO A 87 -12.06 7.00 -15.11
CA PRO A 87 -11.55 6.00 -14.18
C PRO A 87 -12.05 4.59 -14.52
N PRO A 88 -11.26 3.53 -14.24
CA PRO A 88 -11.70 2.14 -14.42
C PRO A 88 -12.93 1.87 -13.54
N LYS A 89 -13.75 0.88 -13.92
CA LYS A 89 -14.95 0.54 -13.15
C LYS A 89 -14.59 0.08 -11.74
N TYR A 90 -15.15 0.73 -10.73
CA TYR A 90 -14.95 0.34 -9.33
C TYR A 90 -15.64 -0.99 -9.01
N ASP A 91 -14.88 -1.92 -8.45
CA ASP A 91 -15.30 -3.30 -8.17
C ASP A 91 -16.09 -3.47 -6.86
N GLY A 92 -16.06 -2.45 -5.98
CA GLY A 92 -16.66 -2.49 -4.64
C GLY A 92 -15.69 -2.86 -3.52
N LEU A 93 -14.39 -3.04 -3.81
CA LEU A 93 -13.40 -3.38 -2.79
C LEU A 93 -12.90 -2.12 -2.05
N ARG A 94 -13.11 -2.04 -0.73
CA ARG A 94 -12.63 -0.93 0.10
C ARG A 94 -11.11 -0.64 -0.02
N LYS A 95 -10.31 -1.63 -0.45
CA LYS A 95 -8.87 -1.49 -0.73
C LYS A 95 -8.55 -0.68 -2.00
N THR A 96 -9.38 -0.77 -3.03
CA THR A 96 -9.22 -0.04 -4.31
C THR A 96 -9.91 1.32 -4.26
N TYR A 97 -10.94 1.46 -3.40
CA TYR A 97 -11.77 2.66 -3.30
C TYR A 97 -10.99 3.97 -3.19
N ALA A 98 -10.01 4.08 -2.29
CA ALA A 98 -9.31 5.35 -2.04
C ALA A 98 -8.58 5.88 -3.30
N ALA A 99 -7.92 4.98 -4.05
CA ALA A 99 -7.23 5.33 -5.29
C ALA A 99 -8.21 5.67 -6.42
N TRP A 100 -9.30 4.90 -6.55
CA TRP A 100 -10.36 5.18 -7.52
C TRP A 100 -11.07 6.52 -7.23
N ALA A 101 -11.37 6.79 -5.97
CA ALA A 101 -12.06 8.01 -5.54
C ALA A 101 -11.19 9.27 -5.68
N ARG A 102 -9.85 9.16 -5.65
CA ARG A 102 -8.97 10.26 -6.06
C ARG A 102 -9.09 10.50 -7.56
N GLN A 103 -8.92 9.47 -8.40
CA GLN A 103 -9.06 9.59 -9.86
C GLN A 103 -10.44 10.14 -10.28
N MET A 104 -11.51 9.74 -9.61
CA MET A 104 -12.86 10.27 -9.87
C MET A 104 -13.00 11.73 -9.44
N ARG A 105 -12.42 12.15 -8.30
CA ARG A 105 -12.38 13.57 -7.93
C ARG A 105 -11.54 14.39 -8.92
N ASP A 106 -10.38 13.92 -9.33
CA ASP A 106 -9.53 14.57 -10.33
C ASP A 106 -10.27 14.73 -11.67
N LYS A 107 -11.03 13.70 -12.07
CA LYS A 107 -11.89 13.70 -13.27
C LYS A 107 -13.03 14.72 -13.16
N LEU A 108 -13.65 14.87 -11.99
CA LEU A 108 -14.69 15.88 -11.77
C LEU A 108 -14.08 17.29 -11.79
N GLU A 109 -13.00 17.52 -11.03
CA GLU A 109 -12.34 18.81 -10.86
C GLU A 109 -11.75 19.36 -12.16
N LEU A 110 -11.07 18.52 -12.96
CA LEU A 110 -10.33 18.97 -14.14
C LEU A 110 -11.15 18.97 -15.44
N ASP A 111 -12.26 18.24 -15.49
CA ASP A 111 -13.10 18.13 -16.69
C ASP A 111 -14.55 18.62 -16.51
N ALA A 112 -14.95 19.18 -15.35
CA ALA A 112 -16.32 19.67 -15.12
C ALA A 112 -16.86 20.55 -16.26
N HIS A 113 -16.01 21.39 -16.86
CA HIS A 113 -16.38 22.31 -17.94
C HIS A 113 -16.62 21.66 -19.31
N TYR A 114 -16.40 20.34 -19.46
CA TYR A 114 -16.82 19.58 -20.65
C TYR A 114 -18.23 18.97 -20.52
N PHE A 115 -18.87 19.06 -19.34
CA PHE A 115 -20.18 18.49 -19.06
C PHE A 115 -21.22 19.59 -18.87
N ASN A 116 -22.44 19.36 -19.35
CA ASN A 116 -23.54 20.33 -19.36
C ASN A 116 -24.23 20.49 -17.98
N GLY A 117 -23.51 20.20 -16.89
CA GLY A 117 -23.93 20.39 -15.50
C GLY A 117 -24.03 19.11 -14.67
N ASN A 118 -24.42 19.30 -13.41
CA ASN A 118 -24.44 18.29 -12.34
C ASN A 118 -25.00 16.92 -12.74
N ARG A 119 -26.08 16.89 -13.53
CA ARG A 119 -26.77 15.63 -13.88
C ARG A 119 -25.95 14.71 -14.79
N GLU A 120 -25.11 15.26 -15.66
CA GLU A 120 -24.19 14.46 -16.48
C GLU A 120 -23.02 13.93 -15.64
N LEU A 121 -22.51 14.74 -14.71
CA LEU A 121 -21.45 14.35 -13.77
C LEU A 121 -21.94 13.28 -12.76
N TRP A 122 -23.19 13.37 -12.31
CA TRP A 122 -23.86 12.35 -11.49
C TRP A 122 -24.01 11.01 -12.24
N TYR A 123 -24.40 11.06 -13.52
CA TYR A 123 -24.41 9.89 -14.40
C TYR A 123 -22.99 9.32 -14.63
N LEU A 124 -22.00 10.19 -14.84
CA LEU A 124 -20.60 9.80 -15.04
C LEU A 124 -20.06 8.98 -13.85
N ILE A 125 -20.24 9.48 -12.61
CA ILE A 125 -19.84 8.77 -11.39
C ILE A 125 -20.46 7.37 -11.39
N ASN A 126 -21.78 7.27 -11.63
CA ASN A 126 -22.48 5.98 -11.65
C ASN A 126 -21.99 5.07 -12.79
N SER A 127 -21.63 5.61 -13.96
CA SER A 127 -21.09 4.83 -15.09
C SER A 127 -19.70 4.23 -14.81
N CYS A 128 -18.91 4.89 -13.95
CA CYS A 128 -17.62 4.43 -13.44
C CYS A 128 -17.74 3.48 -12.23
N LEU A 129 -18.95 3.19 -11.76
CA LEU A 129 -19.21 2.10 -10.81
C LEU A 129 -19.39 0.76 -11.56
N GLY A 130 -18.93 -0.34 -10.95
CA GLY A 130 -19.30 -1.69 -11.34
C GLY A 130 -20.70 -2.06 -10.87
N GLU A 131 -21.23 -3.18 -11.38
CA GLU A 131 -22.60 -3.63 -11.13
C GLU A 131 -22.96 -3.73 -9.64
N LYS A 132 -22.07 -4.31 -8.81
CA LYS A 132 -22.32 -4.46 -7.36
C LYS A 132 -22.39 -3.11 -6.63
N PRO A 133 -21.45 -2.16 -6.81
CA PRO A 133 -21.63 -0.81 -6.29
C PRO A 133 -22.86 -0.08 -6.84
N GLN A 134 -23.18 -0.21 -8.14
CA GLN A 134 -24.39 0.39 -8.72
C GLN A 134 -25.66 -0.10 -8.00
N GLN A 135 -25.78 -1.41 -7.75
CA GLN A 135 -26.91 -1.99 -7.01
C GLN A 135 -27.02 -1.44 -5.58
N VAL A 136 -25.88 -1.30 -4.87
CA VAL A 136 -25.84 -0.76 -3.49
C VAL A 136 -26.26 0.71 -3.42
N VAL A 137 -25.89 1.54 -4.41
CA VAL A 137 -26.21 2.97 -4.42
C VAL A 137 -27.48 3.33 -5.20
N ALA A 138 -28.16 2.37 -5.81
CA ALA A 138 -29.24 2.59 -6.77
C ALA A 138 -30.37 3.50 -6.23
N THR A 139 -30.75 3.33 -4.96
CA THR A 139 -31.79 4.14 -4.29
C THR A 139 -31.36 5.59 -4.11
N PHE A 140 -30.13 5.83 -3.67
CA PHE A 140 -29.56 7.18 -3.52
C PHE A 140 -29.35 7.85 -4.89
N TYR A 141 -28.87 7.10 -5.88
CA TYR A 141 -28.69 7.54 -7.26
C TYR A 141 -30.03 7.98 -7.89
N ALA A 142 -31.09 7.20 -7.70
CA ALA A 142 -32.43 7.51 -8.20
C ALA A 142 -33.08 8.71 -7.50
N ALA A 143 -32.81 8.91 -6.21
CA ALA A 143 -33.29 10.06 -5.44
C ALA A 143 -32.61 11.40 -5.81
N GLY A 144 -31.47 11.37 -6.51
CA GLY A 144 -30.73 12.59 -6.89
C GLY A 144 -30.07 13.32 -5.71
N GLY A 145 -29.85 12.62 -4.59
CA GLY A 145 -29.23 13.18 -3.38
C GLY A 145 -30.15 14.10 -2.57
N PRO A 146 -29.60 14.79 -1.54
CA PRO A 146 -30.38 15.72 -0.71
C PRO A 146 -31.03 16.82 -1.57
N GLY A 147 -32.35 16.92 -1.51
CA GLY A 147 -33.13 17.88 -2.30
C GLY A 147 -33.20 17.60 -3.81
N GLY A 148 -32.74 16.44 -4.30
CA GLY A 148 -32.83 16.08 -5.72
C GLY A 148 -31.96 16.94 -6.65
N THR A 149 -30.90 17.57 -6.12
CA THR A 149 -30.02 18.51 -6.84
C THR A 149 -29.02 17.84 -7.78
N TYR A 150 -28.88 16.51 -7.70
CA TYR A 150 -27.89 15.71 -8.44
C TYR A 150 -26.44 16.19 -8.26
N ASP A 151 -26.08 16.80 -7.13
CA ASP A 151 -24.71 17.28 -6.87
C ASP A 151 -23.67 16.13 -6.89
N PRO A 152 -22.69 16.14 -7.82
CA PRO A 152 -21.62 15.15 -7.87
C PRO A 152 -20.82 15.05 -6.57
N HIS A 153 -20.67 16.14 -5.81
CA HIS A 153 -19.90 16.14 -4.57
C HIS A 153 -20.65 15.44 -3.42
N GLU A 154 -21.97 15.60 -3.29
CA GLU A 154 -22.77 14.77 -2.38
C GLU A 154 -22.75 13.28 -2.75
N PHE A 155 -22.72 12.93 -4.04
CA PHE A 155 -22.61 11.53 -4.46
C PHE A 155 -21.26 10.92 -4.08
N MET A 156 -20.16 11.64 -4.31
CA MET A 156 -18.84 11.22 -3.83
C MET A 156 -18.81 11.12 -2.30
N ARG A 157 -19.39 12.07 -1.57
CA ARG A 157 -19.49 12.00 -0.09
C ARG A 157 -20.36 10.84 0.38
N TYR A 158 -21.38 10.43 -0.38
CA TYR A 158 -22.15 9.21 -0.10
C TYR A 158 -21.30 7.94 -0.31
N LEU A 159 -20.59 7.84 -1.44
CA LEU A 159 -19.66 6.75 -1.72
C LEU A 159 -18.55 6.65 -0.65
N ASP A 160 -18.03 7.77 -0.16
CA ASP A 160 -17.05 7.82 0.93
C ASP A 160 -17.62 7.16 2.19
N ARG A 161 -18.83 7.55 2.62
CA ARG A 161 -19.52 6.95 3.78
C ARG A 161 -19.78 5.44 3.61
N THR A 162 -19.98 4.95 2.39
CA THR A 162 -20.24 3.53 2.10
C THR A 162 -18.96 2.68 1.98
N TYR A 163 -17.91 3.20 1.37
CA TYR A 163 -16.75 2.41 0.93
C TYR A 163 -15.39 2.81 1.54
N GLN A 164 -15.24 4.01 2.09
CA GLN A 164 -14.02 4.38 2.80
C GLN A 164 -13.89 3.57 4.10
N ASP A 165 -12.67 3.15 4.45
CA ASP A 165 -12.42 2.55 5.75
C ASP A 165 -12.24 3.64 6.81
N SER A 166 -13.30 3.93 7.57
CA SER A 166 -13.27 4.86 8.70
C SER A 166 -12.17 4.52 9.72
N ASN A 167 -11.81 3.25 9.85
CA ASN A 167 -10.77 2.80 10.79
C ASN A 167 -9.34 2.89 10.22
N ILE A 168 -9.13 3.43 9.01
CA ILE A 168 -7.80 3.43 8.35
C ILE A 168 -6.72 4.09 9.22
N GLN A 169 -6.98 5.27 9.79
CA GLN A 169 -6.01 5.99 10.64
C GLN A 169 -5.67 5.20 11.92
N SER A 170 -6.67 4.63 12.59
CA SER A 170 -6.47 3.83 13.81
C SER A 170 -5.66 2.55 13.51
N ARG A 171 -6.01 1.86 12.42
CA ARG A 171 -5.30 0.66 11.94
C ARG A 171 -3.87 0.98 11.50
N ALA A 172 -3.66 2.10 10.81
CA ALA A 172 -2.36 2.57 10.37
C ALA A 172 -1.47 2.96 11.57
N ALA A 173 -2.00 3.71 12.55
CA ALA A 173 -1.27 4.05 13.77
C ALA A 173 -0.90 2.80 14.61
N ALA A 174 -1.79 1.82 14.71
CA ALA A 174 -1.48 0.52 15.35
C ALA A 174 -0.40 -0.26 14.57
N THR A 175 -0.43 -0.20 13.24
CA THR A 175 0.59 -0.81 12.37
C THR A 175 1.93 -0.10 12.51
N LEU A 176 1.96 1.24 12.52
CA LEU A 176 3.17 2.06 12.66
C LEU A 176 3.88 1.78 14.00
N ARG A 177 3.13 1.72 15.11
CA ARG A 177 3.66 1.38 16.44
C ARG A 177 4.34 -0.01 16.49
N THR A 178 3.85 -0.97 15.72
CA THR A 178 4.30 -2.38 15.73
C THR A 178 5.25 -2.75 14.58
N MET A 179 5.32 -1.95 13.52
CA MET A 179 6.17 -2.20 12.36
C MET A 179 7.65 -2.09 12.72
N ARG A 180 8.44 -3.12 12.41
CA ARG A 180 9.90 -3.14 12.58
C ARG A 180 10.60 -3.64 11.31
N GLN A 181 11.75 -3.05 11.00
CA GLN A 181 12.64 -3.51 9.94
C GLN A 181 13.29 -4.83 10.39
N ARG A 182 13.18 -5.88 9.58
CA ARG A 182 13.80 -7.18 9.87
C ARG A 182 15.32 -7.13 9.64
N GLU A 183 16.08 -7.99 10.30
CA GLU A 183 17.55 -7.99 10.23
C GLU A 183 18.14 -8.26 8.84
N ASP A 184 17.37 -8.97 8.01
CA ASP A 184 17.68 -9.30 6.62
C ASP A 184 17.23 -8.22 5.62
N GLN A 185 16.31 -7.34 6.02
CA GLN A 185 15.58 -6.44 5.14
C GLN A 185 16.34 -5.13 4.86
N THR A 186 16.57 -4.83 3.58
CA THR A 186 17.17 -3.56 3.12
C THR A 186 16.27 -2.38 3.47
N LEU A 187 16.87 -1.21 3.76
CA LEU A 187 16.09 -0.02 4.12
C LEU A 187 15.14 0.39 2.98
N ALA A 188 15.59 0.31 1.72
CA ALA A 188 14.80 0.65 0.54
C ALA A 188 13.54 -0.23 0.36
N SER A 189 13.50 -1.45 0.90
CA SER A 189 12.30 -2.31 0.88
C SER A 189 11.42 -2.16 2.13
N PHE A 190 11.90 -1.44 3.15
CA PHE A 190 11.18 -1.14 4.38
C PHE A 190 10.50 0.23 4.31
N LEU A 191 11.25 1.26 3.93
CA LEU A 191 10.84 2.66 4.04
C LEU A 191 9.50 2.98 3.34
N PRO A 192 9.21 2.54 2.10
CA PRO A 192 7.92 2.86 1.46
C PRO A 192 6.70 2.34 2.22
N ARG A 193 6.85 1.23 2.97
CA ARG A 193 5.77 0.67 3.80
C ARG A 193 5.61 1.43 5.12
N PHE A 194 6.70 1.94 5.68
CA PHE A 194 6.67 2.81 6.85
C PHE A 194 6.03 4.16 6.48
N GLU A 195 6.46 4.78 5.37
CA GLU A 195 5.90 6.06 4.89
C GLU A 195 4.42 5.93 4.50
N GLN A 196 4.01 4.82 3.88
CA GLN A 196 2.58 4.54 3.68
C GLN A 196 1.81 4.48 5.01
N ALA A 197 2.32 3.74 6.01
CA ALA A 197 1.65 3.63 7.31
C ALA A 197 1.65 4.95 8.10
N LEU A 198 2.68 5.80 7.91
CA LEU A 198 2.75 7.15 8.47
C LEU A 198 1.70 8.06 7.81
N ALA A 199 1.61 8.06 6.48
CA ALA A 199 0.61 8.85 5.74
C ALA A 199 -0.82 8.40 6.04
N GLU A 200 -1.10 7.09 6.03
CA GLU A 200 -2.42 6.54 6.39
C GLU A 200 -2.83 6.84 7.84
N ALA A 201 -1.87 7.06 8.75
CA ALA A 201 -2.11 7.44 10.14
C ALA A 201 -2.34 8.95 10.36
N GLY A 202 -2.33 9.78 9.31
CA GLY A 202 -2.38 11.25 9.43
C GLY A 202 -1.05 11.84 9.90
N GLY A 203 0.06 11.22 9.53
CA GLY A 203 1.41 11.60 9.94
C GLY A 203 2.06 12.73 9.15
N ALA A 204 1.35 13.35 8.19
CA ALA A 204 1.87 14.52 7.46
C ALA A 204 1.92 15.75 8.37
N GLU A 205 0.85 15.95 9.14
CA GLU A 205 0.63 17.04 10.10
C GLU A 205 1.43 16.87 11.41
N TRP A 206 2.09 15.73 11.62
CA TRP A 206 2.90 15.51 12.82
C TRP A 206 4.19 16.34 12.76
N PRO A 207 4.73 16.80 13.91
CA PRO A 207 6.04 17.47 13.94
C PRO A 207 7.15 16.47 13.60
N ASP A 208 8.22 16.97 12.97
CA ASP A 208 9.26 16.12 12.38
C ASP A 208 10.02 15.27 13.41
N ASN A 209 10.20 15.78 14.63
CA ASN A 209 10.75 15.01 15.75
C ASN A 209 9.91 13.75 16.08
N ALA A 210 8.58 13.81 15.97
CA ALA A 210 7.72 12.64 16.18
C ALA A 210 7.88 11.63 15.02
N LYS A 211 7.98 12.10 13.78
CA LYS A 211 8.25 11.25 12.59
C LYS A 211 9.59 10.53 12.74
N VAL A 212 10.63 11.26 13.16
CA VAL A 212 11.97 10.72 13.47
C VAL A 212 11.90 9.68 14.58
N VAL A 213 11.29 9.98 15.73
CA VAL A 213 11.19 9.03 16.86
C VAL A 213 10.44 7.74 16.48
N PHE A 214 9.37 7.82 15.70
CA PHE A 214 8.70 6.62 15.19
C PHE A 214 9.59 5.80 14.25
N LEU A 215 10.35 6.44 13.36
CA LEU A 215 11.22 5.75 12.40
C LEU A 215 12.47 5.16 13.06
N GLU A 216 13.11 5.89 13.98
CA GLU A 216 14.25 5.42 14.78
C GLU A 216 13.88 4.18 15.60
N ASN A 217 12.69 4.18 16.24
CA ASN A 217 12.19 2.99 16.94
C ASN A 217 11.78 1.85 15.99
N ALA A 218 11.64 2.10 14.68
CA ALA A 218 11.20 1.12 13.69
C ALA A 218 12.33 0.45 12.92
N ILE A 219 13.49 1.09 12.77
CA ILE A 219 14.66 0.54 12.05
C ILE A 219 15.41 -0.55 12.83
N ASN A 220 16.26 -1.30 12.11
CA ASN A 220 17.11 -2.36 12.65
C ASN A 220 18.20 -1.80 13.59
N ARG A 221 18.47 -2.47 14.72
CA ARG A 221 19.52 -2.11 15.70
C ARG A 221 20.89 -1.82 15.07
N LYS A 222 21.30 -2.56 14.05
CA LYS A 222 22.58 -2.35 13.35
C LYS A 222 22.65 -1.01 12.59
N LEU A 223 21.49 -0.44 12.24
CA LEU A 223 21.36 0.90 11.67
C LEU A 223 21.27 1.95 12.79
N GLN A 224 20.49 1.71 13.84
CA GLN A 224 20.46 2.55 15.06
C GLN A 224 21.86 2.81 15.63
N GLU A 225 22.64 1.74 15.86
CA GLU A 225 24.01 1.80 16.38
C GLU A 225 24.95 2.66 15.51
N SER A 226 24.70 2.75 14.20
CA SER A 226 25.48 3.61 13.29
C SER A 226 25.00 5.07 13.23
N LEU A 227 23.75 5.35 13.60
CA LEU A 227 23.21 6.71 13.68
C LEU A 227 23.71 7.46 14.92
N VAL A 228 23.98 6.75 16.03
CA VAL A 228 24.57 7.33 17.26
C VAL A 228 25.91 8.04 17.00
N THR A 229 26.64 7.61 15.98
CA THR A 229 27.92 8.23 15.55
C THR A 229 27.78 9.28 14.44
N ALA A 230 26.56 9.59 14.00
CA ALA A 230 26.30 10.48 12.87
C ALA A 230 25.79 11.86 13.33
N ILE A 231 26.07 12.89 12.53
CA ILE A 231 25.42 14.20 12.68
C ILE A 231 24.08 14.13 11.95
N LEU A 232 23.00 14.21 12.72
CA LEU A 232 21.62 14.05 12.26
C LEU A 232 20.92 15.43 12.19
N PRO A 233 20.29 15.80 11.06
CA PRO A 233 19.43 16.98 10.98
C PRO A 233 18.15 16.82 11.80
N ASP A 234 17.60 17.95 12.27
CA ASP A 234 16.30 18.01 12.96
C ASP A 234 15.11 17.83 11.99
N ASP A 235 15.28 18.21 10.71
CA ASP A 235 14.27 18.04 9.65
C ASP A 235 14.14 16.56 9.24
N TYR A 236 12.90 16.04 9.15
CA TYR A 236 12.64 14.63 8.84
C TYR A 236 13.20 14.22 7.46
N GLN A 237 13.17 15.10 6.46
CA GLN A 237 13.74 14.85 5.13
C GLN A 237 15.28 14.82 5.12
N GLY A 238 15.92 15.67 5.94
CA GLY A 238 17.37 15.66 6.11
C GLY A 238 17.82 14.39 6.86
N TRP A 239 17.08 14.02 7.90
CA TRP A 239 17.28 12.79 8.68
C TRP A 239 17.13 11.54 7.80
N LEU A 240 16.06 11.45 6.99
CA LEU A 240 15.86 10.38 6.01
C LEU A 240 17.03 10.26 5.01
N THR A 241 17.53 11.39 4.51
CA THR A 241 18.64 11.40 3.55
C THR A 241 19.92 10.82 4.19
N ARG A 242 20.22 11.19 5.45
CA ARG A 242 21.34 10.61 6.20
C ARG A 242 21.15 9.13 6.52
N LEU A 243 19.94 8.72 6.91
CA LEU A 243 19.58 7.33 7.14
C LEU A 243 19.86 6.46 5.90
N GLN A 244 19.46 6.95 4.71
CA GLN A 244 19.69 6.26 3.43
C GLN A 244 21.19 6.19 3.06
N GLU A 245 21.95 7.28 3.27
CA GLU A 245 23.41 7.28 3.07
C GLU A 245 24.11 6.20 3.91
N ILE A 246 23.76 6.15 5.20
CA ILE A 246 24.37 5.24 6.18
C ILE A 246 23.94 3.78 5.91
N ALA A 247 22.66 3.54 5.63
CA ALA A 247 22.19 2.21 5.24
C ALA A 247 22.88 1.70 3.96
N GLY A 248 23.02 2.55 2.94
CA GLY A 248 23.76 2.22 1.73
C GLY A 248 25.25 1.93 1.97
N ARG A 249 25.88 2.59 2.95
CA ARG A 249 27.26 2.28 3.39
C ARG A 249 27.34 0.92 4.10
N LEU A 250 26.40 0.61 5.00
CA LEU A 250 26.33 -0.69 5.68
C LEU A 250 26.07 -1.85 4.71
N GLU A 251 25.17 -1.68 3.73
CA GLU A 251 24.89 -2.68 2.70
C GLU A 251 26.13 -2.95 1.82
N ARG A 252 26.89 -1.92 1.43
CA ARG A 252 28.19 -2.10 0.75
C ARG A 252 29.21 -2.87 1.59
N LEU A 253 29.30 -2.60 2.90
CA LEU A 253 30.18 -3.34 3.81
C LEU A 253 29.74 -4.81 4.00
N LYS A 254 28.44 -5.09 3.98
CA LYS A 254 27.88 -6.45 4.06
C LYS A 254 28.24 -7.27 2.81
N SER A 255 28.11 -6.69 1.61
CA SER A 255 28.48 -7.34 0.36
C SER A 255 30.00 -7.49 0.18
N GLY A 256 30.79 -6.47 0.57
CA GLY A 256 32.25 -6.53 0.49
C GLY A 256 32.87 -7.67 1.31
N LYS A 257 32.25 -8.03 2.45
CA LYS A 257 32.70 -9.15 3.29
C LYS A 257 32.50 -10.55 2.69
N GLN A 258 31.92 -10.69 1.49
CA GLN A 258 31.85 -11.96 0.76
C GLN A 258 33.03 -12.22 -0.19
N SER A 259 34.02 -11.32 -0.27
CA SER A 259 35.27 -11.52 -1.01
C SER A 259 36.47 -11.02 -0.20
N PRO A 260 37.37 -11.92 0.25
CA PRO A 260 38.72 -11.90 -0.31
C PRO A 260 39.36 -13.30 -0.42
N SER A 261 39.66 -13.80 -1.63
CA SER A 261 40.70 -14.82 -1.90
C SER A 261 40.94 -15.06 -3.41
N THR A 262 41.32 -14.02 -4.15
CA THR A 262 42.27 -14.13 -5.27
C THR A 262 42.97 -12.79 -5.35
N GLU A 263 44.13 -12.68 -4.70
CA GLU A 263 44.93 -11.46 -4.75
C GLU A 263 45.50 -11.25 -6.16
N GLN A 264 45.55 -10.00 -6.59
CA GLN A 264 46.16 -9.61 -7.85
C GLN A 264 47.66 -9.39 -7.63
N SER A 265 48.49 -10.34 -8.08
CA SER A 265 49.91 -10.05 -8.28
C SER A 265 50.11 -8.97 -9.36
N PRO A 266 51.20 -8.18 -9.32
CA PRO A 266 51.46 -7.16 -10.33
C PRO A 266 51.61 -7.72 -11.75
N PRO A 267 51.41 -6.90 -12.80
CA PRO A 267 51.49 -7.34 -14.19
C PRO A 267 52.95 -7.54 -14.65
N GLU A 268 53.51 -8.74 -14.42
CA GLU A 268 54.75 -9.16 -15.08
C GLU A 268 54.53 -9.47 -16.57
N LEU A 269 55.56 -9.18 -17.38
CA LEU A 269 55.59 -9.33 -18.84
C LEU A 269 55.53 -10.80 -19.29
N PRO A 270 54.99 -11.08 -20.50
CA PRO A 270 54.90 -12.44 -21.03
C PRO A 270 56.28 -13.04 -21.28
N LYS A 271 56.65 -14.06 -20.48
CA LYS A 271 57.87 -14.86 -20.65
C LYS A 271 57.54 -16.12 -21.45
N ASP A 272 57.88 -16.11 -22.73
CA ASP A 272 57.70 -17.25 -23.63
C ASP A 272 58.39 -18.52 -23.12
N LYS A 273 57.66 -19.65 -23.13
CA LYS A 273 58.19 -20.96 -22.72
C LYS A 273 58.94 -21.63 -23.87
N VAL A 274 60.08 -21.05 -24.24
CA VAL A 274 61.05 -21.69 -25.15
C VAL A 274 61.58 -22.97 -24.49
N LYS A 275 60.99 -24.11 -24.85
CA LYS A 275 61.57 -25.43 -24.57
C LYS A 275 62.89 -25.53 -25.33
N ARG A 276 64.01 -25.36 -24.63
CA ARG A 276 65.33 -25.72 -25.16
C ARG A 276 65.34 -27.20 -25.54
N ARG A 277 65.23 -27.51 -26.84
CA ARG A 277 65.95 -28.67 -27.39
C ARG A 277 67.44 -28.45 -27.09
N ARG A 278 68.17 -29.54 -26.87
CA ARG A 278 69.62 -29.53 -27.03
C ARG A 278 69.86 -29.94 -28.46
N GLU A 279 70.55 -29.09 -29.21
CA GLU A 279 71.24 -29.46 -30.43
C GLU A 279 72.72 -29.62 -30.07
N ASP A 280 73.36 -30.62 -30.67
CA ASP A 280 74.79 -30.89 -30.62
C ASP A 280 75.53 -30.22 -31.79
N SER A 281 76.86 -30.23 -31.72
CA SER A 281 77.73 -29.21 -32.33
C SER A 281 77.74 -29.15 -33.87
N ASP A 282 77.16 -30.13 -34.57
CA ASP A 282 77.21 -30.25 -36.04
C ASP A 282 75.88 -29.93 -36.75
N GLY A 283 74.82 -29.57 -36.01
CA GLY A 283 73.74 -28.73 -36.55
C GLY A 283 72.58 -29.39 -37.32
N ASP A 284 72.38 -30.70 -37.20
CA ASP A 284 71.23 -31.41 -37.82
C ASP A 284 70.05 -31.62 -36.84
N VAL A 285 68.81 -31.50 -37.35
CA VAL A 285 67.59 -31.57 -36.52
C VAL A 285 66.85 -32.90 -36.73
N PRO A 286 66.77 -33.81 -35.73
CA PRO A 286 66.01 -35.04 -35.87
C PRO A 286 64.49 -34.78 -35.91
N MET A 287 63.90 -35.16 -37.05
CA MET A 287 62.46 -35.29 -37.32
C MET A 287 61.88 -36.55 -36.67
N THR A 288 60.63 -36.50 -36.20
CA THR A 288 59.77 -37.68 -35.99
C THR A 288 58.30 -37.30 -35.76
N ASP A 289 57.49 -37.48 -36.81
CA ASP A 289 56.11 -37.97 -36.88
C ASP A 289 55.09 -37.67 -35.75
N VAL A 290 54.06 -36.84 -35.96
CA VAL A 290 52.84 -37.05 -36.80
C VAL A 290 51.81 -38.03 -36.19
N ASN A 291 50.56 -37.55 -36.06
CA ASN A 291 49.33 -38.18 -35.51
C ASN A 291 49.23 -38.25 -33.96
N ARG A 292 48.07 -38.03 -33.32
CA ARG A 292 46.67 -38.19 -33.76
C ARG A 292 45.73 -37.14 -33.11
N ALA A 293 44.58 -36.85 -33.71
CA ALA A 293 43.65 -35.80 -33.26
C ALA A 293 42.79 -36.17 -32.03
N GLY A 294 42.46 -35.17 -31.21
CA GLY A 294 41.46 -35.23 -30.13
C GLY A 294 41.03 -33.84 -29.66
N ARG A 295 39.72 -33.52 -29.74
CA ARG A 295 39.12 -32.32 -29.14
C ARG A 295 38.64 -32.65 -27.73
N GLU A 296 39.05 -31.89 -26.71
CA GLU A 296 38.34 -31.88 -25.42
C GLU A 296 38.07 -30.44 -24.91
N LYS A 297 37.09 -30.31 -24.01
CA LYS A 297 36.53 -29.03 -23.55
C LYS A 297 36.65 -28.88 -22.03
N ASN A 298 37.29 -27.80 -21.60
CA ASN A 298 36.91 -27.00 -20.43
C ASN A 298 36.67 -27.77 -19.11
N GLU A 299 37.76 -28.24 -18.49
CA GLU A 299 37.73 -28.88 -17.16
C GLU A 299 37.36 -27.89 -16.03
N ARG A 300 36.09 -27.84 -15.62
CA ARG A 300 35.66 -27.14 -14.38
C ARG A 300 34.60 -27.89 -13.57
N ARG A 301 34.71 -29.22 -13.45
CA ARG A 301 33.91 -30.04 -12.49
C ARG A 301 34.70 -31.24 -11.96
N ASN A 302 35.55 -31.02 -10.94
CA ASN A 302 36.28 -32.10 -10.28
C ASN A 302 36.44 -31.90 -8.75
N ILE A 303 35.32 -31.77 -8.03
CA ILE A 303 35.27 -31.76 -6.56
C ILE A 303 34.05 -32.58 -6.04
N ASP A 304 33.67 -33.66 -6.73
CA ASP A 304 32.55 -34.54 -6.29
C ASP A 304 32.70 -36.02 -6.70
N LEU A 305 33.94 -36.53 -6.75
CA LEU A 305 34.25 -37.91 -7.18
C LEU A 305 34.78 -38.81 -6.06
N LYS A 306 34.48 -38.50 -4.78
CA LYS A 306 34.88 -39.32 -3.61
C LYS A 306 33.73 -39.92 -2.79
N HIS A 307 32.50 -39.93 -3.31
CA HIS A 307 31.34 -40.47 -2.60
C HIS A 307 30.50 -41.50 -3.38
N ARG A 308 31.03 -42.03 -4.50
CA ARG A 308 30.24 -42.73 -5.52
C ARG A 308 30.10 -44.26 -5.38
N ASP A 309 30.84 -44.91 -4.48
CA ASP A 309 30.97 -46.39 -4.43
C ASP A 309 29.92 -47.14 -3.58
N LYS A 310 28.96 -46.47 -2.94
CA LYS A 310 27.87 -47.15 -2.19
C LYS A 310 26.52 -46.51 -2.50
N ARG A 311 25.74 -47.16 -3.38
CA ARG A 311 24.35 -46.81 -3.73
C ARG A 311 23.43 -46.96 -2.50
N ARG A 312 23.45 -45.98 -1.61
CA ARG A 312 22.60 -45.96 -0.41
C ARG A 312 21.29 -45.24 -0.67
N CYS A 313 20.20 -45.79 -0.16
CA CYS A 313 18.92 -45.10 -0.11
C CYS A 313 19.05 -43.82 0.72
N PHE A 314 18.87 -42.67 0.09
CA PHE A 314 18.92 -41.36 0.77
C PHE A 314 17.84 -41.17 1.85
N ARG A 315 16.84 -42.06 1.97
CA ARG A 315 15.82 -42.02 3.04
C ARG A 315 16.17 -42.84 4.30
N CYS A 316 17.04 -43.86 4.20
CA CYS A 316 17.31 -44.78 5.31
C CYS A 316 18.77 -45.28 5.42
N GLY A 317 19.67 -44.86 4.52
CA GLY A 317 21.10 -45.20 4.54
C GLY A 317 21.49 -46.61 4.07
N ARG A 318 20.54 -47.52 3.83
CA ARG A 318 20.82 -48.91 3.41
C ARG A 318 21.23 -49.01 1.93
N THR A 319 22.10 -49.95 1.58
CA THR A 319 22.73 -50.11 0.24
C THR A 319 21.91 -50.88 -0.80
N ASP A 320 20.68 -51.26 -0.48
CA ASP A 320 19.93 -52.31 -1.18
C ASP A 320 18.77 -51.78 -2.05
N HIS A 321 18.47 -50.48 -1.98
CA HIS A 321 17.38 -49.84 -2.73
C HIS A 321 17.60 -48.33 -2.87
N VAL A 322 16.78 -47.67 -3.69
CA VAL A 322 16.71 -46.21 -3.86
C VAL A 322 15.52 -45.60 -3.10
N ILE A 323 15.39 -44.26 -3.07
CA ILE A 323 14.29 -43.57 -2.36
C ILE A 323 12.90 -44.13 -2.70
N ALA A 324 12.66 -44.41 -3.99
CA ALA A 324 11.35 -44.82 -4.50
C ALA A 324 10.85 -46.13 -3.88
N ASP A 325 11.77 -47.04 -3.55
CA ASP A 325 11.49 -48.42 -3.14
C ASP A 325 11.82 -48.66 -1.66
N CYS A 326 12.04 -47.58 -0.91
CA CYS A 326 12.36 -47.68 0.50
C CYS A 326 11.16 -48.23 1.31
N PRO A 327 11.34 -49.30 2.11
CA PRO A 327 10.26 -49.83 2.96
C PRO A 327 9.87 -48.85 4.09
N ALA A 328 10.72 -47.87 4.42
CA ALA A 328 10.37 -46.75 5.30
C ALA A 328 9.52 -45.68 4.58
N LYS A 329 8.48 -46.11 3.85
CA LYS A 329 7.42 -45.22 3.36
C LYS A 329 6.51 -44.87 4.52
N VAL A 330 6.73 -43.69 5.11
CA VAL A 330 5.76 -43.04 5.99
C VAL A 330 4.49 -42.83 5.16
N VAL A 331 3.45 -43.60 5.44
CA VAL A 331 2.11 -43.41 4.87
C VAL A 331 1.48 -42.26 5.63
N PHE A 332 1.52 -41.07 5.04
CA PHE A 332 0.57 -40.03 5.41
C PHE A 332 -0.83 -40.50 4.97
N PRO A 333 -1.88 -40.35 5.79
CA PRO A 333 -3.24 -40.66 5.39
C PRO A 333 -3.61 -39.83 4.15
N ASP A 334 -3.88 -40.52 3.03
CA ASP A 334 -4.07 -39.90 1.72
C ASP A 334 -5.35 -39.04 1.72
N GLU A 335 -5.36 -37.96 0.93
CA GLU A 335 -6.43 -36.96 0.95
C GLU A 335 -7.82 -37.58 0.67
N ILE A 336 -8.85 -37.13 1.38
CA ILE A 336 -10.24 -37.48 1.06
C ILE A 336 -10.59 -36.87 -0.30
N LYS A 337 -10.47 -37.71 -1.34
CA LYS A 337 -10.79 -37.38 -2.74
C LYS A 337 -12.28 -37.02 -2.86
N LYS A 338 -12.57 -35.71 -2.75
CA LYS A 338 -13.89 -35.16 -3.04
C LYS A 338 -14.18 -35.32 -4.53
N ASN A 339 -14.84 -36.41 -4.89
CA ASN A 339 -15.32 -36.67 -6.24
C ASN A 339 -16.17 -35.48 -6.71
N ARG A 340 -15.69 -34.75 -7.72
CA ARG A 340 -16.41 -33.66 -8.37
C ARG A 340 -17.27 -34.27 -9.49
N PRO A 341 -18.60 -34.34 -9.36
CA PRO A 341 -19.44 -34.84 -10.44
C PRO A 341 -19.37 -33.90 -11.64
N THR A 342 -19.11 -34.46 -12.82
CA THR A 342 -19.17 -33.77 -14.11
C THR A 342 -20.63 -33.59 -14.52
N THR A 343 -21.11 -32.34 -14.51
CA THR A 343 -22.44 -31.99 -15.04
C THR A 343 -22.41 -31.95 -16.56
N SER A 344 -22.61 -33.10 -17.19
CA SER A 344 -22.81 -33.21 -18.63
C SER A 344 -24.13 -32.56 -19.06
N ARG A 345 -24.09 -31.78 -20.13
CA ARG A 345 -25.24 -31.08 -20.73
C ARG A 345 -26.22 -32.08 -21.34
N VAL A 346 -27.31 -32.40 -20.65
CA VAL A 346 -28.42 -33.20 -21.19
C VAL A 346 -29.43 -32.30 -21.88
N LYS A 347 -29.95 -32.76 -23.02
CA LYS A 347 -30.93 -32.08 -23.88
C LYS A 347 -32.30 -32.72 -23.63
N GLN A 348 -33.30 -31.95 -23.19
CA GLN A 348 -34.69 -32.44 -23.14
C GLN A 348 -35.33 -32.41 -24.53
N PRO A 349 -36.12 -33.43 -24.90
CA PRO A 349 -37.08 -33.39 -26.00
C PRO A 349 -38.49 -33.03 -25.49
N ASP A 350 -39.32 -32.50 -26.39
CA ASP A 350 -40.71 -32.12 -26.13
C ASP A 350 -41.65 -33.32 -25.95
N ARG A 351 -42.73 -33.14 -25.18
CA ARG A 351 -44.08 -33.62 -25.59
C ARG A 351 -45.23 -33.02 -24.77
N CYS A 352 -46.36 -32.90 -25.47
CA CYS A 352 -47.69 -32.51 -25.01
C CYS A 352 -48.38 -33.71 -24.29
N ASP A 353 -49.62 -33.65 -23.78
CA ASP A 353 -50.78 -32.83 -24.16
C ASP A 353 -51.80 -32.59 -23.03
N ASP A 354 -52.76 -31.71 -23.31
CA ASP A 354 -54.11 -31.49 -22.75
C ASP A 354 -54.57 -32.17 -21.44
N SER A 355 -55.20 -31.36 -20.56
CA SER A 355 -56.68 -31.36 -20.44
C SER A 355 -57.22 -30.18 -19.60
N GLU A 356 -58.32 -29.60 -20.07
CA GLU A 356 -59.06 -28.46 -19.49
C GLU A 356 -60.14 -28.90 -18.48
N SER A 357 -60.47 -28.08 -17.47
CA SER A 357 -61.80 -28.06 -16.81
C SER A 357 -62.06 -26.80 -15.95
N THR A 358 -63.05 -26.01 -16.39
CA THR A 358 -63.82 -24.96 -15.67
C THR A 358 -64.83 -25.56 -14.66
N ALA A 359 -65.50 -24.87 -13.73
CA ALA A 359 -65.42 -23.52 -13.09
C ALA A 359 -66.43 -23.47 -11.89
N THR A 360 -66.61 -22.29 -11.26
CA THR A 360 -67.56 -21.95 -10.14
C THR A 360 -67.25 -22.66 -8.80
N SER A 361 -67.72 -22.26 -7.60
CA SER A 361 -68.60 -21.20 -7.05
C SER A 361 -68.37 -21.13 -5.51
N SER A 362 -68.75 -20.14 -4.68
CA SER A 362 -69.11 -18.69 -4.75
C SER A 362 -69.21 -18.14 -3.29
N GLU A 363 -69.54 -16.84 -3.10
CA GLU A 363 -69.95 -16.17 -1.82
C GLU A 363 -68.87 -16.08 -0.69
N ASP A 364 -68.35 -14.89 -0.35
CA ASP A 364 -68.81 -13.90 0.67
C ASP A 364 -67.93 -14.01 1.97
N ASP A 365 -67.79 -13.01 2.85
CA ASP A 365 -68.50 -11.74 3.08
C ASP A 365 -67.52 -10.61 3.49
N GLU A 366 -67.98 -9.35 3.54
CA GLU A 366 -67.26 -8.19 4.10
C GLU A 366 -67.48 -8.08 5.64
N PRO A 367 -66.80 -7.19 6.37
CA PRO A 367 -67.47 -5.90 6.65
C PRO A 367 -66.54 -4.68 6.87
N THR A 368 -66.88 -3.57 6.22
CA THR A 368 -66.38 -2.22 6.56
C THR A 368 -67.26 -1.55 7.61
N GLY A 369 -66.67 -1.07 8.72
CA GLY A 369 -67.16 0.16 9.39
C GLY A 369 -67.24 0.20 10.91
N LYS A 370 -66.50 1.18 11.48
CA LYS A 370 -66.90 2.14 12.54
C LYS A 370 -67.84 1.66 13.67
N GLU A 371 -67.37 1.73 14.91
CA GLU A 371 -67.27 3.01 15.67
C GLU A 371 -65.95 3.07 16.46
#